data_AF-A0A268HEV9-F1
#
_entry.id   AF-A0A268HEV9-F1
#
_cell.length_a   1.000
_cell.length_b   1.000
_cell.length_c   1.000
_cell.angle_alpha   90.00
_cell.angle_beta   90.00
_cell.angle_gamma   90.00
#
_symmetry.space_group_name_H-M   'P 1'
#
loop_
_entity.id
_entity.type
_entity.pdbx_description
1 polymer ?
#
loop_
_entity_poly.entity_id
_entity_poly.type
_entity_poly.pdbx_seq_one_letter_code
_entity_poly.pdbx_strand_id
1 'polypeptide(L)'
;MLRYPKSLRLLLLSPAILVFSILYGGFITVIVLTLLAGFLNTFGFEQFQMFIWHNMEIPGVWSIPFAVVVSALLAYLTMHIKRFLSYLLSQVK
;
A
#
# COMPACT_ATOMS: atom_id res chain seq x y z
N MET A 1 14.33 -10.31 26.64
CA MET A 1 14.81 -9.95 25.28
C MET A 1 15.71 -11.10 24.81
N LEU A 2 15.23 -11.98 23.92
CA LEU A 2 15.97 -13.18 23.52
C LEU A 2 17.29 -12.82 22.80
N ARG A 3 18.41 -13.27 23.38
CA ARG A 3 19.78 -12.92 23.00
C ARG A 3 20.30 -13.94 21.97
N TYR A 4 19.67 -13.97 20.79
CA TYR A 4 20.13 -14.78 19.66
C TYR A 4 21.39 -14.18 19.00
N PRO A 5 22.30 -15.01 18.46
CA PRO A 5 23.43 -14.52 17.69
C PRO A 5 22.97 -13.80 16.42
N LYS A 6 23.75 -12.80 15.97
CA LYS A 6 23.40 -11.91 14.84
C LYS A 6 22.98 -12.69 13.57
N SER A 7 23.64 -13.79 13.27
CA SER A 7 23.34 -14.65 12.12
C SER A 7 21.94 -15.27 12.17
N LEU A 8 21.51 -15.76 13.33
CA LEU A 8 20.21 -16.39 13.55
C LEU A 8 19.08 -15.35 13.52
N ARG A 9 19.32 -14.15 14.06
CA ARG A 9 18.38 -13.01 13.94
C ARG A 9 18.15 -12.64 12.48
N LEU A 10 19.22 -12.54 11.69
CA LEU A 10 19.14 -12.16 10.27
C LEU A 10 18.37 -13.21 9.46
N LEU A 11 18.59 -14.49 9.74
CA LEU A 11 17.90 -15.60 9.07
C LEU A 11 16.40 -15.64 9.40
N LEU A 12 16.02 -15.33 10.65
CA LEU A 12 14.61 -15.29 11.08
C LEU A 12 13.88 -14.01 10.63
N LEU A 13 14.59 -12.87 10.55
CA LEU A 13 13.99 -11.57 10.20
C LEU A 13 13.97 -11.31 8.68
N SER A 14 14.81 -11.99 7.89
CA SER A 14 14.88 -11.79 6.43
C SER A 14 13.56 -12.00 5.70
N PRO A 15 12.74 -13.04 5.99
CA PRO A 15 11.48 -13.24 5.28
C PRO A 15 10.47 -12.14 5.63
N ALA A 16 10.44 -11.73 6.90
CA ALA A 16 9.59 -10.64 7.35
C ALA A 16 9.96 -9.32 6.65
N ILE A 17 11.25 -8.98 6.61
CA ILE A 17 11.75 -7.78 5.91
C ILE A 17 11.38 -7.81 4.43
N LEU A 18 11.52 -8.96 3.76
CA LEU A 18 11.15 -9.12 2.36
C LEU A 18 9.65 -8.88 2.15
N VAL A 19 8.80 -9.55 2.92
CA VAL A 19 7.33 -9.42 2.83
C VAL A 19 6.89 -7.97 3.08
N PHE A 20 7.40 -7.33 4.13
CA PHE A 20 7.06 -5.93 4.43
C PHE A 20 7.59 -4.95 3.38
N SER A 21 8.73 -5.25 2.73
CA SER A 21 9.25 -4.43 1.63
C SER A 21 8.37 -4.54 0.39
N ILE A 22 7.96 -5.75 0.01
CA ILE A 22 7.04 -5.97 -1.11
C ILE A 22 5.69 -5.31 -0.82
N LEU A 23 5.18 -5.45 0.41
CA LEU A 23 3.92 -4.84 0.83
C LEU A 23 3.98 -3.31 0.77
N TYR A 24 5.07 -2.71 1.25
CA TYR A 24 5.31 -1.26 1.18
C TYR A 24 5.32 -0.76 -0.27
N GLY A 25 6.08 -1.44 -1.15
CA GLY A 25 6.13 -1.12 -2.56
C GLY A 25 4.75 -1.25 -3.23
N GLY A 26 4.06 -2.36 -2.97
CA GLY A 26 2.73 -2.63 -3.50
C GLY A 26 1.71 -1.57 -3.10
N PHE A 27 1.70 -1.12 -1.85
CA PHE A 27 0.78 -0.07 -1.42
C PHE A 27 1.05 1.26 -2.13
N ILE A 28 2.31 1.65 -2.31
CA ILE A 28 2.66 2.85 -3.08
C ILE A 28 2.16 2.72 -4.53
N THR A 29 2.40 1.57 -5.17
CA THR A 29 1.93 1.33 -6.53
C THR A 29 0.40 1.44 -6.62
N VAL A 30 -0.33 0.84 -5.67
CA VAL A 30 -1.80 0.92 -5.65
C VAL A 30 -2.28 2.35 -5.45
N ILE A 31 -1.67 3.13 -4.54
CA ILE A 31 -2.02 4.56 -4.35
C ILE A 31 -1.92 5.31 -5.68
N VAL A 32 -0.80 5.16 -6.39
CA VAL A 32 -0.57 5.84 -7.66
C VAL A 32 -1.61 5.41 -8.71
N LEU A 33 -1.87 4.11 -8.83
CA LEU A 33 -2.86 3.57 -9.77
C LEU A 33 -4.28 4.02 -9.43
N THR A 34 -4.67 4.06 -8.15
CA THR A 34 -5.99 4.51 -7.72
C THR A 34 -6.19 6.00 -8.02
N LEU A 35 -5.19 6.85 -7.74
CA LEU A 35 -5.28 8.27 -8.11
C LEU A 35 -5.37 8.46 -9.62
N LEU A 36 -4.56 7.72 -10.39
CA LEU A 36 -4.57 7.77 -11.84
C LEU A 36 -5.92 7.31 -12.41
N ALA A 37 -6.47 6.21 -11.91
CA ALA A 37 -7.76 5.70 -12.33
C ALA A 37 -8.89 6.67 -11.99
N GLY A 38 -8.85 7.30 -10.80
CA GLY A 38 -9.88 8.27 -10.38
C GLY A 38 -9.86 9.52 -11.26
N PHE A 39 -8.65 9.98 -11.61
CA PHE A 39 -8.45 11.05 -12.58
C PHE A 39 -9.00 10.65 -13.95
N LEU A 40 -8.54 9.55 -14.54
CA LEU A 40 -8.94 9.10 -15.89
C LEU A 40 -10.46 8.87 -16.01
N ASN A 41 -11.09 8.26 -15.01
CA ASN A 41 -12.54 8.03 -15.01
C ASN A 41 -13.33 9.35 -15.02
N THR A 42 -12.82 10.39 -14.35
CA THR A 42 -13.48 11.70 -14.33
C THR A 42 -13.34 12.46 -15.65
N PHE A 43 -12.26 12.22 -16.40
CA PHE A 43 -12.03 12.83 -17.73
C PHE A 43 -12.68 12.05 -18.89
N GLY A 44 -13.57 11.08 -18.60
CA GLY A 44 -14.37 10.39 -19.61
C GLY A 44 -13.73 9.13 -20.20
N PHE A 45 -12.65 8.61 -19.60
CA PHE A 45 -12.15 7.28 -19.96
C PHE A 45 -12.94 6.20 -19.23
N GLU A 46 -14.07 5.79 -19.83
CA GLU A 46 -14.98 4.76 -19.29
C GLU A 46 -14.32 3.36 -19.13
N GLN A 47 -13.10 3.17 -19.63
CA GLN A 47 -12.32 1.94 -19.42
C GLN A 47 -11.80 1.78 -17.98
N PHE A 48 -11.76 2.88 -17.20
CA PHE A 48 -11.29 2.90 -15.81
C PHE A 48 -12.45 3.04 -14.82
N GLN A 49 -13.57 2.36 -15.10
CA GLN A 49 -14.71 2.30 -14.17
C GLN A 49 -14.25 1.79 -12.80
N MET A 50 -14.56 2.58 -11.78
CA MET A 50 -14.33 2.24 -10.38
C MET A 50 -15.56 1.60 -9.79
N PHE A 51 -15.35 0.51 -9.05
CA PHE A 51 -16.41 -0.23 -8.38
C PHE A 51 -16.17 -0.22 -6.87
N ILE A 52 -17.21 0.09 -6.09
CA ILE A 52 -17.17 -0.06 -4.61
C ILE A 52 -17.33 -1.54 -4.26
N TRP A 53 -18.17 -2.24 -5.01
CA TRP A 53 -18.51 -3.64 -4.84
C TRP A 53 -18.94 -4.24 -6.19
N HIS A 54 -19.18 -5.55 -6.22
CA HIS A 54 -19.65 -6.24 -7.42
C HIS A 54 -20.92 -5.57 -7.98
N ASN A 55 -20.85 -5.13 -9.24
CA ASN A 55 -21.90 -4.39 -9.96
C ASN A 55 -22.34 -3.06 -9.32
N MET A 56 -21.53 -2.47 -8.43
CA MET A 56 -21.76 -1.11 -7.93
C MET A 56 -20.72 -0.16 -8.51
N GLU A 57 -21.06 0.44 -9.66
CA GLU A 57 -20.27 1.48 -10.31
C GLU A 57 -20.33 2.80 -9.56
N ILE A 58 -19.18 3.45 -9.44
CA ILE A 58 -19.08 4.81 -8.93
C ILE A 58 -19.27 5.78 -10.10
N PRO A 59 -20.26 6.69 -10.06
CA PRO A 59 -20.38 7.74 -11.06
C PRO A 59 -19.08 8.55 -11.17
N GLY A 60 -18.71 9.00 -12.37
CA GLY A 60 -17.44 9.71 -12.60
C GLY A 60 -17.18 10.86 -11.62
N VAL A 61 -18.22 11.61 -11.24
CA VAL A 61 -18.14 12.72 -10.27
C VAL A 61 -17.64 12.28 -8.89
N TRP A 62 -17.95 11.06 -8.45
CA TRP A 62 -17.53 10.52 -7.15
C TRP A 62 -16.19 9.77 -7.22
N SER A 63 -15.62 9.59 -8.40
CA SER A 63 -14.40 8.80 -8.60
C SER A 63 -13.15 9.48 -8.04
N ILE A 64 -12.97 10.79 -8.22
CA ILE A 64 -11.88 11.53 -7.59
C ILE A 64 -12.00 11.55 -6.06
N PRO A 65 -13.15 11.96 -5.46
CA PRO A 65 -13.31 11.92 -4.01
C PRO A 65 -13.02 10.54 -3.43
N PHE A 66 -13.53 9.48 -4.06
CA PHE A 66 -13.29 8.10 -3.66
C PHE A 66 -11.81 7.73 -3.75
N ALA A 67 -11.17 8.01 -4.89
CA ALA A 67 -9.75 7.73 -5.08
C ALA A 67 -8.86 8.44 -4.05
N VAL A 68 -9.20 9.69 -3.70
CA VAL A 68 -8.49 10.46 -2.67
C VAL A 68 -8.65 9.81 -1.29
N VAL A 69 -9.87 9.43 -0.90
CA VAL A 69 -10.13 8.80 0.40
C VAL A 69 -9.41 7.45 0.51
N VAL A 70 -9.51 6.59 -0.52
CA VAL A 70 -8.84 5.28 -0.54
C VAL A 70 -7.33 5.45 -0.51
N SER A 71 -6.79 6.39 -1.30
CA SER A 71 -5.36 6.68 -1.33
C SER A 71 -4.85 7.24 0.00
N ALA A 72 -5.62 8.10 0.66
CA ALA A 72 -5.28 8.64 1.98
C ALA A 72 -5.24 7.52 3.04
N LEU A 73 -6.22 6.61 3.00
CA LEU A 73 -6.24 5.44 3.88
C LEU A 73 -5.02 4.55 3.62
N LEU A 74 -4.74 4.22 2.36
CA LEU A 74 -3.57 3.41 2.00
C LEU A 74 -2.26 4.10 2.38
N ALA A 75 -2.15 5.42 2.22
CA ALA A 75 -0.99 6.18 2.64
C ALA A 75 -0.77 6.10 4.15
N TYR A 76 -1.84 6.18 4.93
CA TYR A 76 -1.78 5.98 6.38
C TYR A 76 -1.27 4.57 6.75
N LEU A 77 -1.80 3.51 6.12
CA LEU A 77 -1.29 2.14 6.32
C LEU A 77 0.19 2.01 5.89
N THR A 78 0.56 2.63 4.77
CA THR A 78 1.92 2.61 4.23
C THR A 78 2.91 3.23 5.22
N MET A 79 2.52 4.31 5.92
CA MET A 79 3.35 4.90 6.98
C MET A 79 3.62 3.93 8.13
N HIS A 80 2.63 3.15 8.55
CA HIS A 80 2.81 2.14 9.61
C HIS A 80 3.73 1.01 9.16
N ILE A 81 3.55 0.52 7.93
CA ILE A 81 4.43 -0.50 7.35
C ILE A 81 5.88 0.02 7.26
N LYS A 82 6.08 1.27 6.83
CA LYS A 82 7.41 1.90 6.79
C LYS A 82 8.07 1.93 8.16
N ARG A 83 7.33 2.32 9.21
CA ARG A 83 7.82 2.34 10.59
C ARG A 83 8.20 0.93 11.05
N PHE A 84 7.36 -0.06 10.77
CA PHE A 84 7.63 -1.45 11.13
C PHE A 84 8.84 -2.03 10.39
N LEU A 85 8.96 -1.77 9.09
CA LEU A 85 10.10 -2.19 8.28
C LEU A 85 11.40 -1.54 8.77
N SER A 86 11.37 -0.25 9.09
CA SER A 86 12.53 0.45 9.66
C SER A 86 12.94 -0.12 11.02
N TYR A 87 11.97 -0.53 11.84
CA TYR A 87 12.24 -1.21 13.10
C TYR A 87 12.89 -2.57 12.87
N LEU A 88 12.35 -3.41 11.98
CA LEU A 88 12.94 -4.71 11.63
C LEU A 88 14.38 -4.56 11.12
N LEU A 89 14.63 -3.59 10.23
CA LEU A 89 15.97 -3.29 9.73
C LEU A 89 16.93 -2.86 10.86
N SER A 90 16.45 -2.09 11.85
CA SER A 90 17.27 -1.71 13.01
C SER A 90 17.65 -2.88 13.92
N GLN A 91 16.83 -3.96 13.96
CA GLN A 91 17.14 -5.17 14.74
C GLN A 91 18.19 -6.07 14.08
N VAL A 92 18.43 -5.87 12.78
CA VAL A 92 19.41 -6.61 11.98
C VAL A 92 20.78 -5.92 11.94
N LYS A 93 20.84 -4.61 12.17
CA LYS A 93 22.08 -3.82 12.27
C LYS A 93 22.90 -4.20 13.52
#